data_AF-A0A359E974-F1
#
_entry.id   AF-A0A359E974-F1
#
_cell.length_a   1.000
_cell.length_b   1.000
_cell.length_c   1.000
_cell.angle_alpha   90.00
_cell.angle_beta   90.00
_cell.angle_gamma   90.00
#
_symmetry.space_group_name_H-M   'P 1'
#
loop_
_entity.id
_entity.type
_entity.pdbx_description
1 polymer ?
#
loop_
_entity_poly.entity_id
_entity_poly.type
_entity_poly.pdbx_seq_one_letter_code
_entity_poly.pdbx_strand_id
1 'polypeptide(L)'
;NKKEGQEKEVAEKHLDDLLKFIETKKCRRIPLMDYFGEEYPNEECGMCDNCLSTDENVEDYTIQAKKLMECISELEESFGKTQVVNVLRGSKAK
;
A
#
# COMPACT_ATOMS: atom_id res chain seq x y z
N ASN A 1 23.49 -4.81 -13.53
CA ASN A 1 22.67 -4.31 -14.65
C ASN A 1 21.73 -3.23 -14.17
N LYS A 2 22.14 -1.96 -14.28
CA LYS A 2 21.26 -0.81 -14.02
C LYS A 2 20.62 -0.47 -15.37
N LYS A 3 19.28 -0.49 -15.46
CA LYS A 3 18.59 -0.02 -16.67
C LYS A 3 18.77 1.49 -16.76
N GLU A 4 19.03 2.02 -17.95
CA GLU A 4 19.32 3.44 -18.18
C GLU A 4 18.37 4.03 -19.23
N GLY A 5 18.14 5.35 -19.15
CA GLY A 5 17.28 6.08 -20.07
C GLY A 5 15.86 5.51 -20.16
N GLN A 6 15.35 5.34 -21.38
CA GLN A 6 13.98 4.88 -21.66
C GLN A 6 13.66 3.50 -21.04
N GLU A 7 14.64 2.59 -20.96
CA GLU A 7 14.42 1.28 -20.35
C GLU A 7 14.13 1.37 -18.85
N LYS A 8 14.72 2.37 -18.18
CA LYS A 8 14.47 2.67 -16.76
C LYS A 8 13.04 3.18 -16.58
N GLU A 9 12.63 4.14 -17.40
CA GLU A 9 11.29 4.73 -17.36
C GLU A 9 10.19 3.68 -17.57
N VAL A 10 10.37 2.81 -18.57
CA VAL A 10 9.43 1.71 -18.83
C VAL A 10 9.39 0.74 -17.64
N ALA A 11 10.53 0.42 -17.04
CA ALA A 11 10.57 -0.46 -15.87
C ALA A 11 9.91 0.17 -14.63
N GLU A 12 10.07 1.48 -14.42
CA GLU A 12 9.40 2.23 -13.35
C GLU A 12 7.88 2.23 -13.56
N LYS A 13 7.41 2.44 -14.80
CA LYS A 13 5.99 2.34 -15.13
C LYS A 13 5.40 0.96 -14.80
N HIS A 14 6.07 -0.11 -15.21
CA HIS A 14 5.60 -1.47 -14.90
C HIS A 14 5.57 -1.76 -13.40
N LEU A 15 6.54 -1.23 -12.64
CA LEU A 15 6.54 -1.35 -11.18
C LEU A 15 5.35 -0.60 -10.58
N ASP A 16 5.09 0.63 -11.03
CA ASP A 16 3.95 1.42 -10.57
C ASP A 16 2.61 0.73 -10.86
N ASP A 17 2.46 0.14 -12.04
CA ASP A 17 1.24 -0.60 -12.41
C ASP A 17 1.06 -1.87 -11.55
N LEU A 18 2.15 -2.58 -11.23
CA LEU A 18 2.12 -3.70 -10.29
C LEU A 18 1.72 -3.25 -8.87
N LEU A 19 2.26 -2.14 -8.38
CA LEU A 19 1.91 -1.59 -7.07
C LEU A 19 0.42 -1.25 -7.00
N LYS A 20 -0.12 -0.56 -8.01
CA LYS A 20 -1.55 -0.27 -8.11
C LYS A 20 -2.40 -1.55 -8.11
N PHE A 21 -1.96 -2.59 -8.82
CA PHE A 21 -2.65 -3.89 -8.83
C PHE A 21 -2.66 -4.57 -7.46
N ILE A 22 -1.57 -4.49 -6.69
CA ILE A 22 -1.47 -5.11 -5.36
C ILE A 22 -2.31 -4.34 -4.34
N GLU A 23 -2.28 -3.00 -4.38
CA GLU A 23 -2.93 -2.10 -3.41
C GLU A 23 -4.41 -1.83 -3.69
N THR A 24 -4.93 -2.23 -4.85
CA THR A 24 -6.34 -2.02 -5.20
C THR A 24 -7.29 -2.71 -4.22
N LYS A 25 -8.36 -1.99 -3.85
CA LYS A 25 -9.51 -2.54 -3.12
C LYS A 25 -10.62 -3.07 -4.04
N LYS A 26 -10.54 -2.77 -5.34
CA LYS A 26 -11.50 -3.25 -6.35
C LYS A 26 -11.24 -4.72 -6.69
N CYS A 27 -12.17 -5.38 -7.38
CA CYS A 27 -11.92 -6.69 -7.97
C CYS A 27 -10.59 -6.71 -8.74
N ARG A 28 -9.66 -7.61 -8.36
CA ARG A 28 -8.33 -7.69 -8.99
C ARG A 28 -8.38 -7.96 -10.50
N ARG A 29 -9.45 -8.57 -10.99
CA ARG A 29 -9.59 -8.90 -12.42
C ARG A 29 -9.72 -7.67 -13.30
N ILE A 30 -10.28 -6.58 -12.78
CA ILE A 30 -10.46 -5.32 -13.55
C ILE A 30 -9.10 -4.72 -13.96
N PRO A 31 -8.21 -4.30 -13.03
CA PRO A 31 -6.92 -3.73 -13.41
C PRO A 31 -5.99 -4.73 -14.10
N LEU A 32 -6.15 -6.04 -13.84
CA LEU A 32 -5.39 -7.07 -14.54
C LEU A 32 -5.72 -7.10 -16.04
N MET A 33 -7.00 -7.07 -16.40
CA MET A 33 -7.42 -7.05 -17.80
C MET A 33 -7.02 -5.72 -18.47
N ASP A 34 -7.25 -4.59 -17.78
CA ASP A 34 -6.92 -3.25 -18.28
C ASP A 34 -5.43 -3.12 -18.63
N TYR A 35 -4.55 -3.68 -17.79
CA TYR A 35 -3.10 -3.71 -18.05
C TYR A 35 -2.73 -4.39 -19.39
N PHE A 36 -3.50 -5.39 -19.82
CA PHE A 36 -3.32 -6.09 -21.09
C PHE A 36 -4.16 -5.51 -22.23
N GLY A 37 -4.87 -4.40 -22.00
CA GLY A 37 -5.73 -3.75 -22.99
C GLY A 37 -7.09 -4.42 -23.17
N GLU A 38 -7.52 -5.22 -22.20
CA GLU A 38 -8.84 -5.86 -22.17
C GLU A 38 -9.76 -5.16 -21.15
N GLU A 39 -11.04 -5.03 -21.49
CA GLU A 39 -12.05 -4.53 -20.55
C GLU A 39 -12.77 -5.68 -19.85
N TYR A 40 -12.86 -5.62 -18.52
CA TYR A 40 -13.69 -6.55 -17.75
C TYR A 40 -15.09 -5.95 -17.54
N PRO A 41 -16.16 -6.58 -18.05
CA PRO A 41 -17.48 -5.95 -18.11
C PRO A 41 -18.22 -5.91 -16.77
N ASN A 42 -17.76 -6.65 -15.76
CA ASN A 42 -18.43 -6.77 -14.46
C ASN A 42 -17.66 -6.01 -13.37
N GLU A 43 -18.37 -5.55 -12.34
CA GLU A 43 -17.76 -4.91 -11.17
C GLU A 43 -16.98 -5.91 -10.29
N GLU A 44 -17.39 -7.19 -10.30
CA GLU A 44 -16.80 -8.25 -9.50
C GLU A 44 -16.65 -9.55 -10.29
N CYS A 45 -15.58 -10.31 -10.01
CA CYS A 45 -15.34 -11.61 -10.62
C CYS A 45 -15.75 -12.79 -9.74
N GLY A 46 -16.05 -12.56 -8.45
CA GLY A 46 -16.42 -13.60 -7.49
C GLY A 46 -15.34 -14.63 -7.15
N MET A 47 -14.10 -14.45 -7.61
CA MET A 47 -13.03 -15.46 -7.48
C MET A 47 -11.66 -14.91 -7.04
N CYS A 48 -11.50 -13.59 -6.91
CA CYS A 48 -10.27 -13.01 -6.34
C CYS A 48 -10.44 -12.75 -4.83
N ASP A 49 -9.33 -12.64 -4.11
CA ASP A 49 -9.29 -12.30 -2.68
C ASP A 49 -10.08 -11.05 -2.33
N ASN A 50 -10.04 -9.99 -3.15
CA ASN A 50 -10.85 -8.78 -2.89
C ASN A 50 -12.37 -9.06 -2.98
N CYS A 51 -12.81 -9.92 -3.90
CA CYS A 51 -14.23 -10.30 -4.01
C CYS A 51 -14.65 -11.35 -2.97
N LEU A 52 -13.70 -12.15 -2.48
CA LEU A 52 -13.95 -13.20 -1.49
C LEU A 52 -13.80 -12.71 -0.05
N SER A 53 -13.25 -11.51 0.15
CA SER A 53 -13.12 -10.88 1.46
C SER A 53 -14.51 -10.60 2.04
N THR A 54 -14.84 -11.21 3.17
CA THR A 54 -16.14 -11.09 3.85
C THR A 54 -16.24 -9.89 4.79
N ASP A 55 -15.10 -9.28 5.14
CA ASP A 55 -15.01 -8.27 6.18
C ASP A 55 -14.24 -7.04 5.67
N GLU A 56 -14.95 -6.06 5.13
CA GLU A 56 -14.47 -4.67 5.09
C GLU A 56 -14.69 -4.02 6.47
N ASN A 57 -14.21 -4.66 7.55
CA ASN A 57 -14.15 -3.97 8.84
C ASN A 57 -13.04 -2.92 8.76
N VAL A 58 -13.36 -1.80 8.12
CA VAL A 58 -12.56 -0.59 8.14
C VAL A 58 -12.61 -0.07 9.57
N GLU A 59 -11.65 -0.53 10.36
CA GLU A 59 -11.46 -0.05 11.72
C GLU A 59 -10.95 1.40 11.66
N ASP A 60 -11.55 2.27 12.48
CA ASP A 60 -11.10 3.65 12.62
C ASP A 60 -9.83 3.70 13.49
N TYR A 61 -8.70 3.95 12.83
CA TYR A 61 -7.39 4.14 13.46
C TYR A 61 -7.00 5.63 13.63
N THR A 62 -7.95 6.57 13.51
CA THR A 62 -7.66 8.02 13.54
C THR A 62 -6.92 8.44 14.80
N ILE A 63 -7.27 7.90 15.97
CA ILE A 63 -6.61 8.26 17.23
C ILE A 63 -5.18 7.73 17.30
N GLN A 64 -4.96 6.50 16.84
CA GLN A 64 -3.65 5.86 16.79
C GLN A 64 -2.74 6.59 15.79
N ALA A 65 -3.28 6.99 14.64
CA ALA A 65 -2.58 7.78 13.64
C ALA A 65 -2.18 9.16 14.19
N LYS A 66 -3.08 9.86 14.91
CA LYS A 66 -2.75 11.14 15.56
C LYS A 66 -1.60 11.00 16.55
N LYS A 67 -1.65 10.02 17.44
CA LYS A 67 -0.56 9.74 18.39
C LYS A 67 0.77 9.42 17.70
N LEU A 68 0.72 8.69 16.59
CA LEU A 68 1.90 8.41 15.78
C LEU A 68 2.51 9.69 15.21
N MET A 69 1.68 10.57 14.64
CA MET A 69 2.13 11.84 14.09
C MET A 69 2.66 12.80 15.17
N GLU A 70 2.01 12.86 16.33
CA GLU A 70 2.49 13.61 17.50
C GLU A 70 3.88 13.11 17.94
N CYS A 71 4.07 11.79 18.07
CA CYS A 71 5.35 11.21 18.42
C CYS A 71 6.46 11.52 17.38
N ILE A 72 6.14 11.46 16.08
CA ILE A 72 7.08 11.85 15.02
C ILE A 72 7.48 13.32 15.15
N SER A 73 6.51 14.19 15.44
CA SER A 73 6.75 15.63 15.65
C SER A 73 7.59 15.90 16.90
N GLU A 74 7.33 15.20 18.01
CA GLU A 74 8.12 15.33 19.26
C GLU A 74 9.57 14.84 19.09
N LEU A 75 9.77 13.89 18.18
CA LEU A 75 11.09 13.34 17.82
C LEU A 75 11.81 14.14 16.73
N GLU A 76 11.30 15.33 16.37
CA GLU A 76 11.87 16.23 15.37
C GLU A 76 12.17 15.52 14.03
N GLU A 77 11.34 14.55 13.65
CA GLU A 77 11.47 13.76 12.40
C GLU A 77 12.83 13.06 12.19
N SER A 78 13.63 12.93 13.26
CA SER A 78 15.03 12.53 13.18
C SER A 78 15.26 11.02 13.26
N PHE A 79 14.18 10.23 13.43
CA PHE A 79 14.25 8.80 13.70
C PHE A 79 13.41 7.97 12.72
N GLY A 80 13.91 6.77 12.41
CA GLY A 80 13.19 5.81 11.57
C GLY A 80 12.01 5.13 12.28
N LYS A 81 11.14 4.50 11.47
CA LYS A 81 9.88 3.86 11.92
C LYS A 81 10.02 2.97 13.16
N THR A 82 11.10 2.19 13.26
CA THR A 82 11.32 1.26 14.36
C THR A 82 11.42 1.98 15.70
N GLN A 83 12.11 3.11 15.72
CA GLN A 83 12.30 3.87 16.96
C GLN A 83 11.02 4.58 17.37
N VAL A 84 10.29 5.17 16.42
CA VAL A 84 8.97 5.77 16.69
C VAL A 84 8.02 4.73 17.29
N VAL A 85 7.96 3.52 16.73
CA VAL A 85 7.15 2.42 17.27
C VAL A 85 7.62 1.98 18.65
N ASN A 86 8.93 1.94 18.90
CA ASN A 86 9.48 1.60 20.21
C ASN A 86 9.06 2.62 21.29
N VAL A 87 9.12 3.91 20.98
CA VAL A 87 8.68 4.98 21.88
C VAL A 87 7.20 4.84 22.22
N LEU A 88 6.34 4.69 21.22
CA LEU A 88 4.88 4.52 21.42
C LEU A 88 4.53 3.27 22.23
N ARG A 89 5.33 2.21 22.13
CA ARG A 89 5.16 0.96 22.90
C ARG A 89 5.77 1.01 24.30
N GLY A 90 6.45 2.10 24.68
CA GLY A 90 7.19 2.20 25.94
C GLY A 90 8.34 1.20 26.03
N SER A 91 8.94 0.83 24.89
CA SER A 91 10.03 -0.14 24.82
C SER A 91 11.27 0.38 25.56
N LYS A 92 11.91 -0.51 26.33
CA LYS A 92 13.20 -0.25 27.00
C LYS A 92 14.39 -0.79 26.20
N ALA A 93 14.15 -1.26 24.97
CA ALA A 93 15.22 -1.70 24.09
C ALA A 93 16.16 -0.51 23.84
N LYS A 94 17.46 -0.72 24.08
CA LYS A 94 18.52 0.26 23.81
C LYS A 94 18.96 0.17 22.36
#